data_AF-A0A831NU85-F1
#
_entry.id   AF-A0A831NU85-F1
#
_cell.length_a   1.000
_cell.length_b   1.000
_cell.length_c   1.000
_cell.angle_alpha   90.00
_cell.angle_beta   90.00
_cell.angle_gamma   90.00
#
_symmetry.space_group_name_H-M   'P 1'
#
loop_
_entity.id
_entity.type
_entity.pdbx_description
1 polymer ?
#
loop_
_entity_poly.entity_id
_entity_poly.type
_entity_poly.pdbx_seq_one_letter_code
_entity_poly.pdbx_strand_id
1 'polypeptide(L)'
;MIVELTGRSGLAPQDIAQILGKLDEVIEIGYSSYAVVSDRKIVLVVYCQRIEDGLTNIKIYLEEADILKKLVELYDELEVEIDEVTVH
;
A
#
# COMPACT_ATOMS: atom_id res chain seq x y z
N MET A 1 1.80 -4.59 -16.39
CA MET A 1 0.54 -5.05 -15.78
C MET A 1 0.45 -4.29 -14.49
N ILE A 2 -0.60 -3.49 -14.30
CA ILE A 2 -0.78 -2.73 -13.07
C ILE A 2 -1.90 -3.39 -12.28
N VAL A 3 -1.63 -3.77 -11.03
CA VAL A 3 -2.65 -4.27 -10.10
C VAL A 3 -3.05 -3.14 -9.17
N GLU A 4 -4.35 -2.82 -9.13
CA GLU A 4 -4.96 -1.93 -8.16
C GLU A 4 -5.66 -2.76 -7.09
N LEU A 5 -5.32 -2.52 -5.82
CA LEU A 5 -6.02 -3.05 -4.64
C LEU A 5 -6.67 -1.89 -3.92
N THR A 6 -7.98 -1.96 -3.72
CA THR A 6 -8.71 -0.99 -2.86
C THR A 6 -9.22 -1.72 -1.63
N GLY A 7 -9.03 -1.11 -0.47
CA GLY A 7 -9.48 -1.68 0.79
C GLY A 7 -9.46 -0.68 1.95
N ARG A 8 -9.63 -1.21 3.14
CA ARG A 8 -9.72 -0.43 4.39
C ARG A 8 -8.84 -1.05 5.46
N SER A 9 -8.19 -0.20 6.26
CA SER A 9 -7.37 -0.62 7.41
C SER A 9 -7.74 0.16 8.66
N GLY A 10 -7.59 -0.48 9.82
CA GLY A 10 -7.66 0.18 11.13
C GLY A 10 -6.45 1.08 11.42
N LEU A 11 -5.34 0.88 10.70
CA LEU A 11 -4.06 1.53 10.93
C LEU A 11 -4.05 3.00 10.48
N ALA A 12 -3.24 3.83 11.13
CA ALA A 12 -2.99 5.18 10.64
C ALA A 12 -2.08 5.14 9.39
N PRO A 13 -2.14 6.15 8.50
CA PRO A 13 -1.29 6.23 7.30
C PRO A 13 0.20 6.04 7.58
N GLN A 14 0.68 6.54 8.73
CA GLN A 14 2.07 6.43 9.16
C GLN A 14 2.47 5.00 9.52
N ASP A 15 1.57 4.24 10.16
CA ASP A 15 1.81 2.84 10.51
C ASP A 15 1.84 1.97 9.24
N ILE A 16 0.94 2.24 8.30
CA ILE A 16 0.93 1.61 6.97
C ILE A 16 2.27 1.86 6.27
N ALA A 17 2.77 3.09 6.26
CA ALA A 17 4.07 3.42 5.67
C ALA A 17 5.24 2.68 6.35
N GLN A 18 5.21 2.52 7.68
CA GLN A 18 6.23 1.76 8.40
C GLN A 18 6.23 0.28 8.02
N ILE A 19 5.05 -0.34 7.88
CA ILE A 19 4.91 -1.74 7.47
C ILE A 19 5.40 -1.91 6.03
N LEU A 20 5.02 -1.00 5.12
CA LEU A 20 5.52 -1.00 3.74
C LEU A 20 7.04 -0.85 3.66
N GLY A 21 7.67 -0.20 4.65
CA GLY A 21 9.13 -0.11 4.78
C GLY A 21 9.84 -1.45 4.96
N LYS A 22 9.11 -2.54 5.23
CA LYS A 22 9.64 -3.91 5.23
C LYS A 22 9.84 -4.46 3.82
N LEU A 23 9.17 -3.89 2.81
CA LEU A 23 9.33 -4.27 1.41
C LEU A 23 10.64 -3.72 0.84
N ASP A 24 10.83 -2.40 0.97
CA ASP A 24 12.01 -1.65 0.54
C ASP A 24 11.92 -0.20 1.05
N GLU A 25 12.78 0.70 0.55
CA GLU A 25 12.75 2.13 0.84
C GLU A 25 11.37 2.75 0.56
N VAL A 26 10.77 3.39 1.57
CA VAL A 26 9.50 4.12 1.43
C VAL A 26 9.77 5.62 1.43
N ILE A 27 9.20 6.30 0.45
CA ILE A 27 9.22 7.77 0.36
C ILE A 27 7.78 8.31 0.41
N GLU A 28 7.59 9.43 1.11
CA GLU A 28 6.32 10.18 1.08
C GLU A 28 6.29 11.05 -0.19
N ILE A 29 5.27 10.84 -1.02
CA ILE A 29 5.11 11.51 -2.33
C ILE A 29 3.95 12.51 -2.34
N GLY A 30 3.25 12.67 -1.22
CA GLY A 30 2.11 13.57 -1.07
C GLY A 30 1.44 13.37 0.29
N TYR A 31 0.40 14.15 0.57
CA TYR A 31 -0.30 14.06 1.84
C TYR A 31 -0.88 12.65 2.04
N SER A 32 -0.32 11.88 2.98
CA SER A 32 -0.70 10.48 3.25
C SER A 32 -0.56 9.56 2.03
N SER A 33 0.39 9.85 1.13
CA SER A 33 0.68 9.04 -0.06
C SER A 33 2.13 8.61 -0.06
N TYR A 34 2.38 7.33 -0.31
CA TYR A 34 3.69 6.71 -0.17
C TYR A 34 4.07 5.96 -1.44
N ALA A 35 5.36 5.91 -1.76
CA ALA A 35 5.91 5.05 -2.79
C ALA A 35 6.97 4.15 -2.19
N VAL A 36 6.94 2.86 -2.54
CA VAL A 36 8.03 1.92 -2.29
C VAL A 36 8.96 1.95 -3.49
N VAL A 37 10.23 2.21 -3.24
CA VAL A 37 11.29 2.28 -4.23
C VAL A 37 12.20 1.08 -4.06
N SER A 38 12.36 0.29 -5.12
CA SER A 38 13.28 -0.84 -5.18
C SER A 38 14.12 -0.72 -6.44
N ASP A 39 15.43 -0.99 -6.36
CA ASP A 39 16.37 -0.89 -7.50
C ASP A 39 16.27 0.45 -8.28
N ARG A 40 16.05 1.56 -7.56
CA ARG A 40 15.86 2.93 -8.10
C ARG A 40 14.60 3.10 -8.98
N LYS A 41 13.60 2.23 -8.83
CA LYS A 41 12.30 2.34 -9.49
C LYS A 41 11.18 2.32 -8.46
N ILE A 42 10.08 3.01 -8.77
CA ILE A 42 8.85 2.89 -7.99
C ILE A 42 8.22 1.56 -8.34
N VAL A 43 8.00 0.70 -7.35
CA VAL A 43 7.42 -0.63 -7.58
C VAL A 43 6.02 -0.75 -7.01
N LEU A 44 5.67 0.14 -6.08
CA LEU A 44 4.36 0.20 -5.45
C LEU A 44 4.05 1.64 -5.00
N VAL A 45 2.81 2.08 -5.21
CA VAL A 45 2.30 3.37 -4.72
C VAL A 45 1.08 3.12 -3.84
N VAL A 46 1.03 3.74 -2.68
CA VAL A 46 -0.08 3.66 -1.73
C VAL A 46 -0.67 5.02 -1.46
N TYR A 47 -1.99 5.12 -1.57
CA TYR A 47 -2.76 6.27 -1.13
C TYR A 47 -3.54 5.89 0.12
N CYS A 48 -3.34 6.63 1.19
CA CYS A 48 -4.04 6.45 2.46
C CYS A 48 -4.93 7.67 2.72
N GLN A 49 -6.20 7.46 3.04
CA GLN A 49 -7.13 8.52 3.39
C GLN A 49 -7.88 8.16 4.68
N ARG A 50 -7.71 8.96 5.73
CA ARG A 50 -8.53 8.82 6.93
C ARG A 50 -9.99 9.20 6.63
N ILE A 51 -10.90 8.37 7.11
CA ILE A 51 -12.35 8.62 7.05
C ILE A 51 -12.92 8.83 8.46
N GLU A 52 -14.13 9.39 8.53
CA GLU A 52 -14.76 9.84 9.78
C GLU A 52 -14.92 8.72 10.82
N ASP A 53 -15.06 7.47 10.38
CA ASP A 53 -15.22 6.31 11.25
C ASP A 53 -13.90 5.83 11.92
N GLY A 54 -12.81 6.58 11.74
CA GLY A 54 -11.50 6.23 12.30
C GLY A 54 -10.76 5.12 11.56
N LEU A 55 -11.27 4.72 10.39
CA LEU A 55 -10.61 3.83 9.44
C LEU A 55 -9.77 4.62 8.44
N THR A 56 -8.90 3.91 7.73
CA THR A 56 -8.10 4.43 6.63
C THR A 56 -8.47 3.69 5.35
N ASN A 57 -9.01 4.41 4.37
CA ASN A 57 -9.11 3.88 3.01
C ASN A 57 -7.70 3.78 2.43
N ILE A 58 -7.40 2.64 1.82
CA ILE A 58 -6.12 2.35 1.20
C ILE A 58 -6.35 1.99 -0.26
N LYS A 59 -5.54 2.60 -1.14
CA LYS A 59 -5.38 2.17 -2.53
C LYS A 59 -3.94 1.86 -2.82
N ILE A 60 -3.67 0.66 -3.32
CA ILE A 60 -2.32 0.18 -3.65
C ILE A 60 -2.24 -0.08 -5.15
N TYR A 61 -1.28 0.56 -5.81
CA TYR A 61 -0.92 0.33 -7.20
C TYR A 61 0.40 -0.42 -7.25
N LEU A 62 0.41 -1.62 -7.84
CA LEU A 62 1.60 -2.44 -8.02
C LEU A 62 1.96 -2.56 -9.50
N GLU A 63 3.23 -2.34 -9.83
CA GLU A 63 3.74 -2.51 -11.20
C GLU A 63 4.44 -3.86 -11.43
N GLU A 64 5.03 -4.43 -10.38
CA GLU A 64 5.83 -5.66 -10.45
C GLU A 64 5.18 -6.85 -9.72
N ALA A 65 5.09 -8.00 -10.40
CA ALA A 65 4.46 -9.20 -9.86
C ALA A 65 5.23 -9.83 -8.69
N ASP A 66 6.54 -9.65 -8.63
CA ASP A 66 7.35 -10.16 -7.51
C ASP A 66 7.10 -9.37 -6.21
N ILE A 67 6.71 -8.09 -6.32
CA ILE A 67 6.30 -7.29 -5.18
C ILE A 67 4.94 -7.73 -4.65
N LEU A 68 4.03 -8.19 -5.51
CA LEU A 68 2.74 -8.71 -5.08
C LEU A 68 2.90 -9.87 -4.10
N LYS A 69 3.85 -10.78 -4.33
CA LYS A 69 4.11 -11.90 -3.40
C LYS A 69 4.56 -11.40 -2.02
N LYS A 70 5.50 -10.45 -1.99
CA LYS A 70 5.97 -9.85 -0.73
C LYS A 70 4.86 -9.06 -0.03
N LEU A 71 3.99 -8.38 -0.79
CA LEU A 71 2.86 -7.66 -0.23
C LEU A 71 1.84 -8.61 0.41
N VAL A 72 1.59 -9.77 -0.21
CA VAL A 72 0.73 -10.82 0.36
C VAL A 72 1.28 -11.34 1.69
N GLU A 73 2.60 -11.44 1.84
CA GLU A 73 3.24 -11.83 3.11
C GLU A 73 3.05 -10.76 4.21
N LEU A 74 2.93 -9.48 3.84
CA LEU A 74 2.66 -8.37 4.77
C LEU A 74 1.17 -8.11 4.98
N TYR A 75 0.29 -8.85 4.32
CA TYR A 75 -1.14 -8.55 4.28
C TYR A 75 -1.79 -8.57 5.68
N ASP A 76 -1.45 -9.59 6.48
CA ASP A 76 -1.95 -9.72 7.85
C ASP A 76 -1.52 -8.56 8.74
N GLU A 77 -0.30 -8.04 8.53
CA GLU A 77 0.22 -6.90 9.29
C GLU A 77 -0.42 -5.58 8.90
N LEU A 78 -0.79 -5.41 7.62
CA LEU A 78 -1.45 -4.21 7.14
C LEU A 78 -2.88 -4.07 7.69
N GLU A 79 -3.44 -5.12 8.29
CA GLU A 79 -4.82 -5.19 8.77
C GLU A 79 -5.81 -4.67 7.71
N VAL A 80 -5.53 -4.95 6.44
CA VAL A 80 -6.34 -4.50 5.32
C VAL A 80 -7.43 -5.51 5.05
N GLU A 81 -8.65 -5.03 4.92
CA GLU A 81 -9.74 -5.74 4.26
C GLU A 81 -9.82 -5.26 2.81
N ILE A 82 -9.51 -6.13 1.85
CA ILE A 82 -9.60 -5.82 0.41
C ILE A 82 -11.06 -5.86 -0.01
N ASP A 83 -11.53 -4.73 -0.54
CA ASP A 83 -12.86 -4.57 -1.11
C ASP A 83 -12.86 -4.95 -2.61
N GLU A 84 -11.82 -4.57 -3.35
CA GLU A 84 -11.75 -4.72 -4.80
C GLU A 84 -10.31 -4.94 -5.30
N VAL A 85 -10.18 -5.76 -6.35
CA VAL A 85 -8.92 -6.02 -7.07
C VAL A 85 -9.16 -5.80 -8.57
N THR A 86 -8.40 -4.89 -9.17
CA THR A 86 -8.46 -4.58 -10.60
C THR A 86 -7.10 -4.81 -11.25
N VAL A 87 -7.07 -5.44 -12.43
CA VAL A 87 -5.85 -5.67 -13.21
C VAL A 87 -5.96 -4.92 -14.54
N HIS A 88 -4.97 -4.05 -14.81
CA HIS A 88 -4.84 -3.24 -16.02
C HIS A 88 -3.70 -3.72 -16.93
#